data_AF-A0A511SST8-F1
#
_entry.id   AF-A0A511SST8-F1
#
_cell.length_a   1.000
_cell.length_b   1.000
_cell.length_c   1.000
_cell.angle_alpha   90.00
_cell.angle_beta   90.00
_cell.angle_gamma   90.00
#
_symmetry.space_group_name_H-M   'P 1'
#
loop_
_entity.id
_entity.type
_entity.pdbx_description
1 polymer ?
#
loop_
_entity_poly.entity_id
_entity_poly.type
_entity_poly.pdbx_seq_one_letter_code
_entity_poly.pdbx_strand_id
1 'polypeptide(L)'
;MARSFSMKGVQGAADRAVQHARAWLLETEPGSRVHDVQSDPRFQHRGVDLLWELPSGEVRGIEVKGDRNATRKRYFFELVSNLEKDTPGCFLYSGADLLVYVFLSQGEMHVLPLRAARDWFLPRAKEYPLKHAFTQTGAIRYTTVGAVVSTRDVVEGVPNVLKIPLRRSTPLRAQEESAAPEPQGATAMPTKQAELGDMVTVKTADAKPATKKRARRRKSTEASASSGTGTSE
;
A
#
# COMPACT_ATOMS: atom_id res chain seq x y z
N MET A 1 -17.70 16.78 -3.76
CA MET A 1 -18.04 15.41 -3.28
C MET A 1 -16.76 14.62 -3.08
N ALA A 2 -16.45 14.25 -1.83
CA ALA A 2 -15.33 13.35 -1.53
C ALA A 2 -15.77 11.90 -1.84
N ARG A 3 -15.03 11.17 -2.69
CA ARG A 3 -15.30 9.76 -2.98
C ARG A 3 -14.73 8.91 -1.86
N SER A 4 -15.54 8.03 -1.27
CA SER A 4 -15.11 7.01 -0.33
C SER A 4 -14.76 5.71 -1.07
N PHE A 5 -13.70 5.02 -0.64
CA PHE A 5 -13.28 3.73 -1.20
C PHE A 5 -13.49 2.61 -0.18
N SER A 6 -13.98 1.45 -0.64
CA SER A 6 -14.07 0.21 0.15
C SER A 6 -12.78 -0.59 0.03
N MET A 7 -12.28 -1.13 1.15
CA MET A 7 -11.05 -1.94 1.21
C MET A 7 -11.06 -3.12 0.24
N LYS A 8 -12.20 -3.78 -0.01
CA LYS A 8 -12.27 -4.90 -0.96
C LYS A 8 -11.95 -4.46 -2.40
N GLY A 9 -12.33 -3.24 -2.77
CA GLY A 9 -12.03 -2.66 -4.09
C GLY A 9 -10.63 -2.08 -4.21
N VAL A 10 -10.05 -1.61 -3.09
CA VAL A 10 -8.66 -1.11 -3.01
C VAL A 10 -7.68 -2.28 -3.00
N GLN A 11 -7.93 -3.32 -2.21
CA GLN A 11 -7.12 -4.52 -2.12
C GLN A 11 -7.03 -5.21 -3.50
N GLY A 12 -8.16 -5.41 -4.17
CA GLY A 12 -8.16 -5.98 -5.53
C GLY A 12 -7.48 -5.10 -6.60
N ALA A 13 -7.27 -3.81 -6.34
CA ALA A 13 -6.45 -2.96 -7.21
C ALA A 13 -4.96 -3.08 -6.87
N ALA A 14 -4.61 -3.06 -5.58
CA ALA A 14 -3.25 -3.25 -5.11
C ALA A 14 -2.69 -4.62 -5.54
N ASP A 15 -3.43 -5.70 -5.30
CA ASP A 15 -3.01 -7.07 -5.65
C ASP A 15 -2.76 -7.21 -7.16
N ARG A 16 -3.63 -6.63 -8.01
CA ARG A 16 -3.45 -6.64 -9.46
C ARG A 16 -2.25 -5.80 -9.90
N ALA A 17 -2.02 -4.65 -9.27
CA ALA A 17 -0.84 -3.84 -9.56
C ALA A 17 0.44 -4.61 -9.23
N VAL A 18 0.48 -5.31 -8.10
CA VAL A 18 1.60 -6.17 -7.70
C VAL A 18 1.81 -7.30 -8.69
N GLN A 19 0.75 -7.97 -9.14
CA GLN A 19 0.86 -9.02 -10.17
C GLN A 19 1.48 -8.49 -11.47
N HIS A 20 1.03 -7.33 -11.96
CA HIS A 20 1.62 -6.70 -13.15
C HIS A 20 3.09 -6.32 -12.95
N ALA A 21 3.43 -5.75 -11.79
CA ALA A 21 4.80 -5.41 -11.45
C ALA A 21 5.69 -6.66 -11.43
N ARG A 22 5.27 -7.73 -10.73
CA ARG A 22 6.01 -9.00 -10.64
C ARG A 22 6.24 -9.63 -12.02
N ALA A 23 5.20 -9.68 -12.85
CA ALA A 23 5.32 -10.22 -14.20
C ALA A 23 6.36 -9.44 -15.02
N TRP A 24 6.29 -8.11 -14.99
CA TRP A 24 7.25 -7.29 -15.71
C TRP A 24 8.68 -7.43 -15.19
N LEU A 25 8.90 -7.48 -13.88
CA LEU A 25 10.23 -7.67 -13.28
C LEU A 25 10.87 -8.98 -13.76
N LEU A 26 10.11 -10.08 -13.76
CA LEU A 26 10.58 -11.40 -14.21
C LEU A 26 10.79 -11.46 -15.73
N GLU A 27 9.95 -10.79 -16.53
CA GLU A 27 10.12 -10.69 -17.98
C GLU A 27 11.34 -9.83 -18.35
N THR A 28 11.60 -8.76 -17.59
CA THR A 28 12.68 -7.81 -17.89
C THR A 28 14.05 -8.39 -17.60
N GLU A 29 14.19 -9.13 -16.50
CA GLU A 29 15.45 -9.79 -16.13
C GLU A 29 15.22 -11.30 -15.95
N PRO A 30 15.30 -12.07 -17.04
CA PRO A 30 15.19 -13.53 -16.97
C PRO A 30 16.21 -14.12 -15.99
N GLY A 31 15.75 -15.02 -15.12
CA GLY A 31 16.57 -15.61 -14.05
C GLY A 31 16.60 -14.80 -12.75
N SER A 32 15.98 -13.62 -12.70
CA SER A 32 15.74 -12.89 -11.45
C SER A 32 14.71 -13.61 -10.56
N ARG A 33 14.67 -13.23 -9.29
CA ARG A 33 13.68 -13.67 -8.31
C ARG A 33 12.93 -12.47 -7.75
N VAL A 34 11.64 -12.63 -7.52
CA VAL A 34 10.81 -11.59 -6.90
C VAL A 34 10.16 -12.14 -5.65
N HIS A 35 10.50 -11.53 -4.51
CA HIS A 35 9.97 -11.88 -3.19
C HIS A 35 8.92 -10.87 -2.78
N ASP A 36 7.71 -11.35 -2.46
CA ASP A 36 6.62 -10.53 -1.94
C ASP A 36 6.79 -10.32 -0.43
N VAL A 37 6.98 -9.07 -0.01
CA VAL A 37 7.27 -8.71 1.38
C VAL A 37 6.23 -7.73 1.96
N GLN A 38 5.09 -7.54 1.30
CA GLN A 38 4.07 -6.55 1.69
C GLN A 38 3.53 -6.76 3.11
N SER A 39 3.45 -8.03 3.54
CA SER A 39 2.97 -8.42 4.86
C SER A 39 4.09 -8.58 5.91
N ASP A 40 5.36 -8.44 5.52
CA ASP A 40 6.50 -8.63 6.42
C ASP A 40 6.82 -7.34 7.19
N PRO A 41 6.67 -7.31 8.53
CA PRO A 41 6.93 -6.12 9.35
C PRO A 41 8.35 -5.56 9.21
N ARG A 42 9.32 -6.40 8.81
CA ARG A 42 10.71 -6.00 8.58
C ARG A 42 10.87 -5.11 7.35
N PHE A 43 9.91 -5.10 6.44
CA PHE A 43 9.94 -4.31 5.21
C PHE A 43 8.86 -3.22 5.17
N GLN A 44 7.76 -3.37 5.91
CA GLN A 44 6.69 -2.37 5.99
C GLN A 44 7.18 -0.98 6.42
N HIS A 45 8.02 -0.90 7.46
CA HIS A 45 8.57 0.37 7.93
C HIS A 45 9.54 1.02 6.92
N ARG A 46 10.04 0.24 5.96
CA ARG A 46 10.86 0.71 4.83
C ARG A 46 10.01 1.09 3.63
N GLY A 47 8.70 0.86 3.61
CA GLY A 47 7.85 1.10 2.44
C GLY A 47 8.38 0.35 1.22
N VAL A 48 8.58 -0.95 1.37
CA VAL A 48 9.00 -1.85 0.30
C VAL A 48 7.96 -2.96 0.21
N ASP A 49 7.35 -3.10 -0.96
CA ASP A 49 6.35 -4.12 -1.26
C ASP A 49 6.99 -5.40 -1.80
N LEU A 50 7.99 -5.27 -2.67
CA LEU A 50 8.70 -6.39 -3.29
C LEU A 50 10.21 -6.23 -3.16
N LEU A 51 10.91 -7.37 -3.09
CA LEU A 51 12.35 -7.43 -3.33
C LEU A 51 12.60 -8.10 -4.66
N TRP A 52 13.36 -7.44 -5.53
CA TRP A 52 13.78 -7.95 -6.82
C TRP A 52 15.26 -8.29 -6.79
N GLU A 53 15.56 -9.58 -6.75
CA GLU A 53 16.91 -10.10 -6.77
C GLU A 53 17.31 -10.45 -8.20
N LEU A 54 18.31 -9.74 -8.71
CA LEU A 54 18.84 -9.91 -10.06
C LEU A 54 19.74 -11.16 -10.15
N PRO A 55 19.97 -11.69 -11.37
CA PRO A 55 20.92 -12.79 -11.57
C PRO A 55 22.35 -12.49 -11.07
N SER A 56 22.71 -11.21 -11.01
CA SER A 56 23.99 -10.74 -10.45
C SER A 56 24.09 -10.88 -8.93
N GLY A 57 22.98 -11.14 -8.24
CA GLY A 57 22.86 -11.10 -6.77
C GLY A 57 22.53 -9.73 -6.20
N GLU A 58 22.43 -8.68 -7.03
CA GLU A 58 21.93 -7.37 -6.60
C GLU A 58 20.46 -7.47 -6.18
N VAL A 59 20.09 -6.89 -5.04
CA VAL A 59 18.69 -6.86 -4.56
C VAL A 59 18.17 -5.44 -4.56
N ARG A 60 17.08 -5.21 -5.28
CA ARG A 60 16.37 -3.93 -5.36
C ARG A 60 15.05 -3.97 -4.60
N GLY A 61 14.77 -2.96 -3.80
CA GLY A 61 13.46 -2.74 -3.19
C GLY A 61 12.50 -2.07 -4.17
N ILE A 62 11.26 -2.53 -4.21
CA ILE A 62 10.21 -2.00 -5.09
C ILE A 62 9.01 -1.59 -4.25
N GLU A 63 8.54 -0.36 -4.44
CA GLU A 63 7.25 0.12 -3.93
C GLU A 63 6.24 0.10 -5.07
N VAL A 64 5.06 -0.49 -4.87
CA VAL A 64 4.02 -0.63 -5.90
C VAL A 64 2.80 0.23 -5.56
N LYS A 65 2.34 1.02 -6.53
CA LYS A 65 1.12 1.82 -6.40
C LYS A 65 0.13 1.47 -7.50
N GLY A 66 -1.01 0.89 -7.11
CA GLY A 66 -2.13 0.66 -8.02
C GLY A 66 -3.12 1.82 -8.00
N ASP A 67 -3.39 2.40 -9.18
CA ASP A 67 -4.43 3.43 -9.35
C ASP A 67 -5.52 2.95 -10.32
N ARG A 68 -6.74 2.81 -9.80
CA ARG A 68 -7.94 2.48 -10.58
C ARG A 68 -8.62 3.72 -11.16
N ASN A 69 -8.41 4.90 -10.61
CA ASN A 69 -9.17 6.12 -10.91
C ASN A 69 -8.38 7.19 -11.65
N ALA A 70 -7.24 6.83 -12.25
CA ALA A 70 -6.38 7.73 -13.02
C ALA A 70 -6.99 8.22 -14.34
N THR A 71 -8.22 8.71 -14.31
CA THR A 71 -8.99 9.33 -15.40
C THR A 71 -8.23 10.44 -16.16
N ARG A 72 -7.06 10.87 -15.68
CA ARG A 72 -6.21 11.88 -16.33
C ARG A 72 -4.71 11.58 -16.34
N LYS A 73 -4.27 10.32 -16.19
CA LYS A 73 -2.84 9.95 -16.14
C LYS A 73 -2.03 10.90 -15.25
N ARG A 74 -2.35 10.89 -13.96
CA ARG A 74 -1.66 11.71 -12.95
C ARG A 74 -1.20 10.81 -11.84
N TYR A 75 0.01 11.03 -11.37
CA TYR A 75 0.50 10.42 -10.15
C TYR A 75 -0.14 11.08 -8.95
N PHE A 76 -0.28 10.29 -7.90
CA PHE A 76 -0.49 10.77 -6.54
C PHE A 76 0.75 10.43 -5.73
N PHE A 77 1.64 11.41 -5.55
CA PHE A 77 2.81 11.27 -4.68
C PHE A 77 2.36 11.53 -3.25
N GLU A 78 2.18 10.46 -2.48
CA GLU A 78 1.70 10.51 -1.10
C GLU A 78 2.75 11.16 -0.19
N LEU A 79 2.42 12.34 0.33
CA LEU A 79 3.29 13.09 1.24
C LEU A 79 2.93 12.85 2.70
N VAL A 80 1.67 12.51 2.98
CA VAL A 80 1.15 12.17 4.31
C VAL A 80 0.29 10.93 4.20
N SER A 81 0.64 9.86 4.93
CA SER A 81 -0.10 8.59 4.95
C SER A 81 -1.26 8.58 5.94
N ASN A 82 -1.19 9.43 6.97
CA ASN A 82 -2.29 9.63 7.91
C ASN A 82 -2.20 11.06 8.48
N LEU A 83 -3.07 11.93 7.99
CA LEU A 83 -3.12 13.34 8.40
C LEU A 83 -3.46 13.47 9.89
N GLU A 84 -4.33 12.61 10.40
CA GLU A 84 -4.77 12.62 11.80
C GLU A 84 -3.66 12.18 12.78
N LYS A 85 -2.64 11.47 12.29
CA LYS A 85 -1.49 10.99 13.07
C LYS A 85 -0.17 11.64 12.68
N ASP A 86 -0.19 12.56 11.71
CA ASP A 86 0.99 13.23 11.16
C ASP A 86 2.09 12.25 10.73
N THR A 87 1.70 11.17 10.04
CA THR A 87 2.67 10.17 9.55
C THR A 87 3.09 10.47 8.11
N PRO A 88 4.40 10.40 7.79
CA PRO A 88 4.88 10.69 6.45
C PRO A 88 4.31 9.70 5.43
N GLY A 89 4.07 10.18 4.22
CA GLY A 89 3.63 9.36 3.09
C GLY A 89 4.76 8.50 2.54
N CYS A 90 4.41 7.36 1.94
CA CYS A 90 5.37 6.41 1.38
C CYS A 90 6.33 7.06 0.36
N PHE A 91 5.87 8.06 -0.39
CA PHE A 91 6.72 8.77 -1.35
C PHE A 91 7.89 9.47 -0.67
N LEU A 92 7.80 9.81 0.62
CA LEU A 92 8.88 10.48 1.36
C LEU A 92 9.83 9.51 2.05
N TYR A 93 9.31 8.47 2.71
CA TYR A 93 10.13 7.61 3.58
C TYR A 93 10.54 6.27 2.95
N SER A 94 9.88 5.82 1.87
CA SER A 94 10.17 4.52 1.27
C SER A 94 11.65 4.38 0.91
N GLY A 95 12.27 3.26 1.28
CA GLY A 95 13.63 2.88 0.92
C GLY A 95 13.68 2.01 -0.33
N ALA A 96 12.62 2.01 -1.16
CA ALA A 96 12.64 1.33 -2.45
C ALA A 96 13.54 2.04 -3.45
N ASP A 97 14.16 1.26 -4.33
CA ASP A 97 14.94 1.76 -5.47
C ASP A 97 14.01 2.23 -6.59
N LEU A 98 12.91 1.49 -6.81
CA LEU A 98 11.91 1.76 -7.84
C LEU A 98 10.54 2.01 -7.22
N LEU A 99 9.86 3.03 -7.73
CA LEU A 99 8.42 3.21 -7.57
C LEU A 99 7.72 2.73 -8.85
N VAL A 100 6.94 1.66 -8.73
CA VAL A 100 6.17 1.09 -9.82
C VAL A 100 4.72 1.54 -9.70
N TYR A 101 4.30 2.45 -10.58
CA TYR A 101 2.97 3.02 -10.58
C TYR A 101 2.11 2.41 -11.70
N VAL A 102 1.05 1.70 -11.33
CA VAL A 102 0.20 0.94 -12.25
C VAL A 102 -1.14 1.65 -12.43
N PHE A 103 -1.35 2.22 -13.62
CA PHE A 103 -2.61 2.83 -14.05
C PHE A 103 -3.54 1.76 -14.60
N LEU A 104 -4.23 1.04 -13.71
CA LEU A 104 -5.01 -0.16 -14.03
C LEU A 104 -6.10 0.10 -15.09
N SER A 105 -6.81 1.22 -14.99
CA SER A 105 -7.89 1.55 -15.94
C SER A 105 -7.37 1.96 -17.31
N GLN A 106 -6.11 2.40 -17.39
CA GLN A 106 -5.46 2.85 -18.62
C GLN A 106 -4.65 1.72 -19.26
N GLY A 107 -4.40 0.63 -18.55
CA GLY A 107 -3.56 -0.46 -19.04
C GLY A 107 -2.11 -0.04 -19.24
N GLU A 108 -1.55 0.77 -18.33
CA GLU A 108 -0.18 1.28 -18.43
C GLU A 108 0.48 1.24 -17.04
N MET A 109 1.78 0.95 -16.99
CA MET A 109 2.59 0.97 -15.79
C MET A 109 3.82 1.82 -16.03
N HIS A 110 4.15 2.67 -15.06
CA HIS A 110 5.35 3.49 -15.09
C HIS A 110 6.32 3.01 -14.02
N VAL A 111 7.59 2.88 -14.37
CA VAL A 111 8.67 2.50 -13.46
C VAL A 111 9.57 3.71 -13.29
N LEU A 112 9.64 4.23 -12.07
CA LEU A 112 10.37 5.44 -11.73
C LEU A 112 11.52 5.08 -10.79
N PRO A 113 12.76 5.52 -11.05
CA PRO A 113 13.80 5.50 -10.05
C PRO A 113 13.39 6.42 -8.90
N LEU A 114 13.09 5.86 -7.72
CA LEU A 114 12.41 6.60 -6.65
C LEU A 114 13.27 7.77 -6.13
N ARG A 115 14.58 7.55 -5.99
CA ARG A 115 15.52 8.62 -5.60
C ARG A 115 15.51 9.78 -6.59
N ALA A 116 15.63 9.49 -7.89
CA ALA A 116 15.62 10.54 -8.91
C ALA A 116 14.26 11.27 -8.98
N ALA A 117 13.16 10.54 -8.81
CA ALA A 117 11.83 11.14 -8.75
C ALA A 117 11.68 12.10 -7.56
N ARG A 118 12.23 11.76 -6.38
CA ARG A 118 12.26 12.64 -5.21
C ARG A 118 13.14 13.87 -5.42
N ASP A 119 14.36 13.66 -5.90
CA ASP A 119 15.32 14.74 -6.16
C ASP A 119 14.73 15.79 -7.13
N TRP A 120 13.97 15.33 -8.12
CA TRP A 120 13.25 16.20 -9.05
C TRP A 120 12.00 16.85 -8.43
N PHE A 121 11.18 16.08 -7.70
CA PHE A 121 9.87 16.54 -7.22
C PHE A 121 9.95 17.47 -6.01
N LEU A 122 10.77 17.15 -5.00
CA LEU A 122 10.74 17.84 -3.70
C LEU A 122 11.01 19.35 -3.78
N PRO A 123 11.97 19.85 -4.59
CA PRO A 123 12.15 21.29 -4.78
C PRO A 123 10.94 22.00 -5.41
N ARG A 124 10.12 21.25 -6.15
CA ARG A 124 8.96 21.72 -6.92
C ARG A 124 7.62 21.39 -6.25
N ALA A 125 7.62 20.75 -5.08
CA ALA A 125 6.42 20.17 -4.49
C ALA A 125 5.27 21.19 -4.32
N LYS A 126 5.60 22.47 -4.09
CA LYS A 126 4.65 23.58 -3.94
C LYS A 126 3.92 23.96 -5.24
N GLU A 127 4.45 23.58 -6.39
CA GLU A 127 3.86 23.84 -7.71
C GLU A 127 2.68 22.91 -8.01
N TYR A 128 2.59 21.79 -7.29
CA TYR A 128 1.58 20.77 -7.53
C TYR A 128 0.42 20.86 -6.53
N PRO A 129 -0.83 20.76 -6.99
CA PRO A 129 -1.97 20.80 -6.09
C PRO A 129 -1.99 19.57 -5.19
N LEU A 130 -2.16 19.81 -3.88
CA LEU A 130 -2.39 18.74 -2.91
C LEU A 130 -3.84 18.25 -2.98
N LYS A 131 -4.02 16.95 -2.90
CA LYS A 131 -5.33 16.31 -2.74
C LYS A 131 -5.36 15.44 -1.51
N HIS A 132 -6.55 15.40 -0.93
CA HIS A 132 -6.89 14.51 0.16
C HIS A 132 -7.57 13.28 -0.42
N ALA A 133 -7.11 12.10 -0.04
CA ALA A 133 -7.81 10.85 -0.25
C ALA A 133 -8.23 10.27 1.09
N PHE A 134 -9.43 9.69 1.12
CA PHE A 134 -10.01 9.15 2.35
C PHE A 134 -10.07 7.65 2.24
N THR A 135 -9.48 6.97 3.21
CA THR A 135 -9.57 5.52 3.35
C THR A 135 -10.45 5.21 4.55
N GLN A 136 -11.43 4.34 4.36
CA GLN A 136 -12.30 3.84 5.42
C GLN A 136 -12.06 2.34 5.61
N THR A 137 -11.61 1.97 6.80
CA THR A 137 -11.36 0.59 7.21
C THR A 137 -12.21 0.29 8.45
N GLY A 138 -13.36 -0.37 8.23
CA GLY A 138 -14.35 -0.57 9.28
C GLY A 138 -14.91 0.76 9.79
N ALA A 139 -14.81 0.99 11.10
CA ALA A 139 -15.21 2.24 11.75
C ALA A 139 -14.12 3.34 11.69
N ILE A 140 -12.89 3.00 11.29
CA ILE A 140 -11.77 3.94 11.26
C ILE A 140 -11.72 4.59 9.88
N ARG A 141 -11.66 5.92 9.87
CA ARG A 141 -11.39 6.74 8.68
C ARG A 141 -10.09 7.50 8.91
N TYR A 142 -9.23 7.50 7.90
CA TYR A 142 -8.05 8.36 7.89
C TYR A 142 -7.89 9.04 6.55
N THR A 143 -7.15 10.14 6.56
CA THR A 143 -6.93 11.00 5.42
C THR A 143 -5.48 10.90 4.98
N THR A 144 -5.25 10.54 3.72
CA THR A 144 -3.94 10.65 3.08
C THR A 144 -3.88 11.97 2.31
N VAL A 145 -2.69 12.57 2.24
CA VAL A 145 -2.44 13.79 1.47
C VAL A 145 -1.32 13.53 0.49
N GLY A 146 -1.52 13.91 -0.76
CA GLY A 146 -0.52 13.73 -1.79
C GLY A 146 -0.59 14.80 -2.86
N ALA A 147 0.53 15.04 -3.52
CA ALA A 147 0.62 15.92 -4.65
C ALA A 147 0.12 15.22 -5.91
N VAL A 148 -0.69 15.94 -6.70
CA VAL A 148 -1.17 15.45 -7.98
C VAL A 148 -0.25 15.96 -9.09
N VAL A 149 0.57 15.06 -9.62
CA VAL A 149 1.63 15.37 -10.59
C VAL A 149 1.25 14.80 -11.94
N SER A 150 1.39 15.54 -13.04
CA SER A 150 1.05 15.02 -14.36
C SER A 150 2.06 13.95 -14.78
N THR A 151 1.63 12.94 -15.55
CA THR A 151 2.60 11.97 -16.07
C THR A 151 3.61 12.59 -17.02
N ARG A 152 3.21 13.67 -17.70
CA ARG A 152 4.08 14.39 -18.63
C ARG A 152 5.27 15.00 -17.90
N ASP A 153 5.01 15.79 -16.85
CA ASP A 153 6.07 16.50 -16.12
C ASP A 153 7.11 15.53 -15.55
N VAL A 154 6.63 14.40 -15.00
CA VAL A 154 7.52 13.38 -14.44
C VAL A 154 8.35 12.69 -15.53
N VAL A 155 7.75 12.33 -16.66
CA VAL A 155 8.47 11.64 -17.75
C VAL A 155 9.50 12.56 -18.41
N GLU A 156 9.17 13.85 -18.54
CA GLU A 156 10.09 14.85 -19.11
C GLU A 156 11.18 15.26 -18.09
N GLY A 157 10.87 15.26 -16.80
CA GLY A 157 11.74 15.81 -15.76
C GLY A 157 12.55 14.80 -14.95
N VAL A 158 12.10 13.56 -14.86
CA VAL A 158 12.78 12.49 -14.09
C VAL A 158 13.54 11.58 -15.07
N PRO A 159 14.86 11.40 -14.89
CA PRO A 159 15.63 10.52 -15.76
C PRO A 159 15.21 9.06 -15.62
N ASN A 160 15.33 8.29 -16.70
CA ASN A 160 15.14 6.83 -16.75
C ASN A 160 13.74 6.33 -16.33
N VAL A 161 12.70 7.16 -16.50
CA VAL A 161 11.32 6.69 -16.32
C VAL A 161 10.94 5.78 -17.49
N LEU A 162 10.48 4.57 -17.19
CA LEU A 162 9.96 3.65 -18.18
C LEU A 162 8.44 3.69 -18.21
N LYS A 163 7.86 3.65 -19.41
CA LYS A 163 6.41 3.52 -19.62
C LYS A 163 6.13 2.22 -20.34
N ILE A 164 5.39 1.33 -19.69
CA ILE A 164 5.14 -0.03 -20.15
C ILE A 164 3.64 -0.24 -20.31
N PRO A 165 3.14 -0.59 -21.50
CA PRO A 165 1.75 -0.99 -21.66
C PRO A 165 1.51 -2.33 -20.94
N LEU A 166 0.42 -2.42 -20.20
CA LEU A 166 0.01 -3.66 -19.55
C LEU A 166 -0.58 -4.60 -20.61
N ARG A 167 -0.13 -5.86 -20.61
CA ARG A 167 -0.77 -6.89 -21.41
C ARG A 167 -2.20 -7.07 -20.90
N ARG A 168 -3.17 -7.00 -21.81
CA ARG A 168 -4.54 -7.43 -21.49
C ARG A 168 -4.45 -8.90 -21.10
N SER A 169 -4.77 -9.24 -19.85
CA SER A 169 -4.96 -10.63 -19.47
C SER A 169 -6.06 -11.19 -20.35
N THR A 170 -5.73 -12.11 -21.26
CA THR A 170 -6.73 -12.98 -21.87
C THR A 170 -7.50 -13.60 -20.70
N PRO A 171 -8.84 -13.48 -20.63
CA PRO A 171 -9.58 -14.09 -19.55
C PRO A 171 -9.22 -15.57 -19.52
N LEU A 172 -8.80 -16.08 -18.36
CA LEU A 172 -8.66 -17.52 -18.16
C LEU A 172 -9.99 -18.14 -18.58
N ARG A 173 -9.96 -18.93 -19.64
CA ARG A 173 -11.06 -19.80 -20.03
C ARG A 173 -11.35 -20.62 -18.78
N ALA A 174 -12.53 -20.41 -18.17
CA ALA A 174 -12.99 -21.23 -17.07
C ALA A 174 -12.78 -22.68 -17.49
N GLN A 175 -11.95 -23.42 -16.76
CA GLN A 175 -11.95 -24.86 -16.89
C GLN A 175 -13.36 -25.28 -16.51
N GLU A 176 -14.11 -25.70 -17.52
CA GLU A 176 -15.40 -26.34 -17.36
C GLU A 176 -15.26 -27.44 -16.34
N GLU A 177 -16.16 -27.39 -15.35
CA GLU A 177 -16.32 -28.38 -14.31
C GLU A 177 -16.24 -29.77 -14.91
N SER A 178 -15.27 -30.53 -14.41
CA SER A 178 -15.27 -31.97 -14.32
C SER A 178 -16.70 -32.52 -14.25
N ALA A 179 -17.06 -33.27 -15.27
CA ALA A 179 -18.27 -34.05 -15.37
C ALA A 179 -18.60 -34.77 -14.04
N ALA A 180 -19.83 -34.58 -13.58
CA ALA A 180 -20.44 -35.42 -12.57
C ALA A 180 -20.67 -36.83 -13.14
N PRO A 181 -20.31 -37.90 -12.43
CA PRO A 181 -20.91 -39.21 -12.66
C PRO A 181 -22.24 -39.33 -11.89
N GLU A 182 -23.26 -39.79 -12.60
CA GLU A 182 -24.61 -40.11 -12.11
C GLU A 182 -24.63 -41.15 -10.96
N PRO A 183 -25.71 -41.17 -10.13
CA PRO A 183 -25.78 -41.98 -8.93
C PRO A 183 -26.22 -43.42 -9.24
N GLN A 184 -25.55 -44.40 -8.64
CA GLN A 184 -26.04 -45.77 -8.54
C GLN A 184 -25.95 -46.26 -7.08
N GLY A 185 -27.04 -46.88 -6.63
CA GLY A 185 -26.98 -47.96 -5.64
C GLY A 185 -27.28 -47.59 -4.19
N ALA A 186 -28.53 -47.80 -3.79
CA ALA A 186 -28.98 -47.82 -2.41
C ALA A 186 -28.49 -49.07 -1.65
N THR A 187 -28.02 -48.90 -0.40
CA THR A 187 -28.14 -49.94 0.64
C THR A 187 -28.21 -49.31 2.03
N ALA A 188 -29.02 -49.92 2.89
CA ALA A 188 -29.61 -49.38 4.10
C ALA A 188 -28.74 -49.40 5.37
N MET A 189 -29.03 -48.42 6.25
CA MET A 189 -29.13 -48.39 7.73
C MET A 189 -28.76 -49.67 8.54
N PRO A 190 -28.21 -49.55 9.78
CA PRO A 190 -29.05 -49.15 10.91
C PRO A 190 -28.45 -48.23 11.99
N THR A 191 -29.41 -47.52 12.57
CA THR A 191 -29.51 -46.74 13.81
C THR A 191 -28.87 -47.40 15.05
N LYS A 192 -28.20 -46.59 15.88
CA LYS A 192 -28.10 -46.80 17.34
C LYS A 192 -28.35 -45.49 18.09
N GLN A 193 -29.19 -45.62 19.10
CA GLN A 193 -29.66 -44.61 20.06
C GLN A 193 -28.65 -44.36 21.20
N ALA A 194 -29.03 -43.37 22.03
CA ALA A 194 -28.68 -43.13 23.45
C ALA A 194 -27.43 -42.28 23.70
N GLU A 195 -27.33 -41.35 24.66
CA GLU A 195 -28.21 -40.79 25.70
C GLU A 195 -27.47 -39.53 26.23
N LEU A 196 -28.16 -38.41 26.52
CA LEU A 196 -28.35 -37.82 27.86
C LEU A 196 -27.10 -37.78 28.78
N GLY A 197 -26.70 -36.57 29.17
CA GLY A 197 -25.68 -36.32 30.19
C GLY A 197 -25.61 -34.85 30.61
N ASP A 198 -25.92 -34.63 31.88
CA ASP A 198 -26.28 -33.39 32.57
C ASP A 198 -25.22 -32.28 32.75
N MET A 199 -25.77 -31.09 32.99
CA MET A 199 -25.38 -30.04 33.95
C MET A 199 -23.97 -30.07 34.56
N VAL A 200 -23.22 -28.96 34.41
CA VAL A 200 -22.63 -28.23 35.56
C VAL A 200 -22.52 -26.73 35.23
N THR A 201 -23.29 -25.93 35.96
CA THR A 201 -23.10 -24.49 36.20
C THR A 201 -21.93 -24.25 37.15
N VAL A 202 -21.05 -23.29 36.84
CA VAL A 202 -20.26 -22.55 37.86
C VAL A 202 -20.26 -21.06 37.51
N LYS A 203 -20.96 -20.27 38.36
CA LYS A 203 -20.74 -18.83 38.60
C LYS A 203 -19.42 -18.67 39.36
N THR A 204 -18.54 -17.72 39.09
CA THR A 204 -18.42 -16.33 39.58
C THR A 204 -16.94 -15.94 39.26
N ALA A 205 -16.40 -14.72 39.23
CA ALA A 205 -16.74 -13.44 39.82
C ALA A 205 -16.05 -12.31 39.03
N ASP A 206 -16.62 -11.12 39.17
CA ASP A 206 -16.09 -9.81 38.82
C ASP A 206 -14.70 -9.49 39.40
N ALA A 207 -13.88 -8.77 38.64
CA ALA A 207 -12.93 -7.80 39.17
C ALA A 207 -12.73 -6.62 38.21
N LYS A 208 -13.09 -5.42 38.69
CA LYS A 208 -13.00 -4.11 38.02
C LYS A 208 -11.56 -3.64 37.77
N PRO A 209 -11.33 -2.74 36.79
CA PRO A 209 -10.01 -2.25 36.41
C PRO A 209 -9.52 -1.08 37.28
N ALA A 210 -8.21 -1.08 37.56
CA ALA A 210 -7.50 -0.01 38.25
C ALA A 210 -7.17 1.17 37.32
N THR A 211 -7.37 2.37 37.85
CA THR A 211 -7.20 3.68 37.22
C THR A 211 -5.73 4.11 37.14
N LYS A 212 -5.26 4.53 35.94
CA LYS A 212 -3.94 5.17 35.76
C LYS A 212 -4.06 6.70 35.81
N LYS A 213 -3.46 7.31 36.84
CA LYS A 213 -3.27 8.75 36.99
C LYS A 213 -2.22 9.26 35.98
N ARG A 214 -2.59 10.26 35.18
CA ARG A 214 -1.70 11.07 34.33
C ARG A 214 -0.92 12.07 35.18
N ALA A 215 0.41 12.02 35.15
CA ALA A 215 1.28 13.08 35.64
C ALA A 215 1.51 14.13 34.54
N ARG A 216 1.36 15.40 34.91
CA ARG A 216 1.32 16.59 34.06
C ARG A 216 2.75 17.16 33.92
N ARG A 217 3.22 17.27 32.69
CA ARG A 217 4.53 17.80 32.26
C ARG A 217 4.61 19.31 32.53
N ARG A 218 5.64 19.76 33.26
CA ARG A 218 6.03 21.17 33.44
C ARG A 218 6.69 21.68 32.15
N LYS A 219 6.26 22.85 31.68
CA LYS A 219 6.92 23.70 30.67
C LYS A 219 7.92 24.62 31.40
N SER A 220 9.14 24.71 30.91
CA SER A 220 10.05 25.84 31.13
C SER A 220 10.59 26.26 29.77
N THR A 221 10.26 27.49 29.36
CA THR A 221 10.79 28.18 28.17
C THR A 221 11.42 29.47 28.66
N GLU A 222 12.75 29.47 28.70
CA GLU A 222 13.67 30.62 28.66
C GLU A 222 14.48 30.43 27.36
N ALA A 223 15.06 31.40 26.67
CA ALA A 223 14.95 32.85 26.63
C ALA A 223 15.51 33.21 25.25
N SER A 224 14.90 34.17 24.57
CA SER A 224 15.34 34.71 23.29
C SER A 224 16.42 35.78 23.52
N ALA A 225 17.65 35.54 23.06
CA ALA A 225 18.68 36.56 22.93
C ALA A 225 18.78 36.99 21.46
N SER A 226 18.52 38.27 21.22
CA SER A 226 18.67 38.96 19.94
C SER A 226 20.13 39.36 19.72
N SER A 227 20.69 39.00 18.57
CA SER A 227 21.95 39.53 18.07
C SER A 227 21.67 40.46 16.89
N GLY A 228 21.69 41.77 17.16
CA GLY A 228 21.84 42.81 16.15
C GLY A 228 23.27 43.32 16.19
N THR A 229 24.07 43.02 15.17
CA THR A 229 25.35 43.69 14.91
C THR A 229 25.16 44.61 13.72
N GLY A 230 25.27 45.91 14.00
CA GLY A 230 25.23 46.97 13.03
C GLY A 230 26.51 47.04 12.20
N THR A 231 26.30 47.44 10.96
CA THR A 231 27.24 47.96 9.98
C THR A 231 27.87 49.26 10.46
N SER A 232 29.17 49.44 10.26
CA SER A 232 29.82 50.75 10.14
C SER A 232 31.05 50.61 9.24
N GLU A 233 31.29 51.72 8.54
CA GLU A 233 32.21 52.04 7.44
C GLU A 233 33.67 51.58 7.58
#